data_AF-A0A482ZLA0-F1
#
_entry.id   AF-A0A482ZLA0-F1
#
_cell.length_a   1.000
_cell.length_b   1.000
_cell.length_c   1.000
_cell.angle_alpha   90.00
_cell.angle_beta   90.00
_cell.angle_gamma   90.00
#
_symmetry.space_group_name_H-M   'P 1'
#
loop_
_entity.id
_entity.type
_entity.pdbx_description
1 polymer ?
#
loop_
_entity_poly.entity_id
_entity_poly.type
_entity_poly.pdbx_seq_one_letter_code
_entity_poly.pdbx_strand_id
1 'polypeptide(L)'
;MVGFFYFIDDSFTKNKNFYTAEIQELSTDYGVVLHLSYGNNLFDKLNKIEIWDEILNHLKAWKNNIPDLPEINFDKNPRASFEEIKHLKPLIYRKLLSNPDLDGLLRVLFPEQLTLDLLNEHFKRMHQNNEGTIYKTLDNLCAETISRIKNHST
;
A
#
# COMPACT_ATOMS: atom_id res chain seq x y z
N MET A 1 6.14 -41.92 4.93
CA MET A 1 6.40 -40.46 4.96
C MET A 1 5.06 -39.75 5.06
N VAL A 2 4.96 -38.68 5.85
CA VAL A 2 3.74 -37.87 6.00
C VAL A 2 4.02 -36.47 5.46
N GLY A 3 3.12 -35.96 4.62
CA GLY A 3 3.21 -34.61 4.06
C GLY A 3 2.00 -33.77 4.39
N PHE A 4 2.17 -32.45 4.38
CA PHE A 4 1.11 -31.49 4.63
C PHE A 4 1.01 -30.50 3.48
N PHE A 5 -0.19 -30.34 2.95
CA PHE A 5 -0.57 -29.18 2.18
C PHE A 5 -1.22 -28.19 3.15
N TYR A 6 -0.58 -27.03 3.33
CA TYR A 6 -0.92 -26.12 4.42
C TYR A 6 -1.33 -24.74 3.94
N PHE A 7 -2.46 -24.27 4.45
CA PHE A 7 -2.89 -22.88 4.35
C PHE A 7 -2.84 -22.24 5.73
N ILE A 8 -2.09 -21.15 5.87
CA ILE A 8 -1.96 -20.42 7.14
C ILE A 8 -3.28 -19.76 7.58
N ASP A 9 -4.14 -19.41 6.61
CA ASP A 9 -5.44 -18.79 6.84
C ASP A 9 -6.54 -19.85 6.82
N ASP A 10 -7.31 -19.94 7.91
CA ASP A 10 -8.41 -20.90 8.05
C ASP A 10 -9.67 -20.49 7.28
N SER A 11 -9.77 -19.23 6.85
CA SER A 11 -10.87 -18.71 6.04
C SER A 11 -10.74 -19.08 4.56
N PHE A 12 -9.56 -19.52 4.11
CA PHE A 12 -9.28 -19.83 2.70
C PHE A 12 -9.86 -21.19 2.22
N THR A 13 -11.16 -21.38 2.44
CA THR A 13 -11.86 -22.66 2.22
C THR A 13 -12.64 -22.75 0.91
N LYS A 14 -12.69 -21.66 0.11
CA LYS A 14 -13.47 -21.58 -1.14
C LYS A 14 -13.24 -22.77 -2.08
N ASN A 15 -12.00 -23.23 -2.19
CA ASN A 15 -11.59 -24.33 -3.08
C ASN A 15 -11.21 -25.61 -2.32
N LYS A 16 -11.65 -25.77 -1.06
CA LYS A 16 -11.26 -26.90 -0.20
C LYS A 16 -11.55 -28.27 -0.82
N ASN A 17 -12.70 -28.41 -1.47
CA ASN A 17 -13.10 -29.67 -2.11
C ASN A 17 -12.13 -30.06 -3.25
N PHE A 18 -11.71 -29.08 -4.06
CA PHE A 18 -10.72 -29.30 -5.11
C PHE A 18 -9.40 -29.80 -4.54
N TYR A 19 -8.84 -29.10 -3.54
CA TYR A 19 -7.57 -29.52 -2.92
C TYR A 19 -7.67 -30.87 -2.21
N THR A 20 -8.83 -31.20 -1.63
CA THR A 20 -9.04 -32.48 -0.97
C THR A 20 -8.97 -33.64 -1.98
N ALA A 21 -9.58 -33.47 -3.16
CA ALA A 21 -9.54 -34.45 -4.24
C ALA A 21 -8.10 -34.64 -4.77
N GLU A 22 -7.42 -33.54 -5.13
CA GLU A 22 -6.04 -33.57 -5.63
C GLU A 22 -5.07 -34.25 -4.65
N ILE A 23 -5.21 -33.95 -3.34
CA ILE A 23 -4.35 -34.55 -2.31
C ILE A 23 -4.61 -36.04 -2.16
N GLN A 24 -5.85 -36.50 -2.33
CA GLN A 24 -6.20 -37.92 -2.24
C GLN A 24 -5.66 -38.71 -3.44
N GLU A 25 -5.73 -38.14 -4.65
CA GLU A 25 -5.12 -38.72 -5.85
C GLU A 25 -3.59 -38.84 -5.69
N LEU A 26 -2.92 -37.74 -5.33
CA LEU A 26 -1.47 -37.74 -5.08
C LEU A 26 -1.06 -38.72 -3.97
N SER A 27 -1.85 -38.82 -2.90
CA SER A 27 -1.58 -39.77 -1.81
C SER A 27 -1.61 -41.21 -2.30
N THR A 28 -2.54 -41.53 -3.21
CA THR A 28 -2.69 -42.86 -3.82
C THR A 28 -1.57 -43.16 -4.80
N ASP A 29 -1.29 -42.25 -5.74
CA ASP A 29 -0.32 -42.46 -6.82
C ASP A 29 1.11 -42.68 -6.30
N TYR A 30 1.47 -41.96 -5.25
CA TYR A 30 2.83 -41.99 -4.69
C TYR A 30 2.93 -42.84 -3.42
N GLY A 31 1.84 -43.43 -2.93
CA GLY A 31 1.83 -44.27 -1.72
C GLY A 31 2.27 -43.53 -0.45
N VAL A 32 2.03 -42.22 -0.36
CA VAL A 32 2.39 -41.37 0.78
C VAL A 32 1.16 -40.80 1.45
N VAL A 33 1.19 -40.63 2.77
CA VAL A 33 0.06 -40.03 3.50
C VAL A 33 0.16 -38.52 3.41
N LEU A 34 -0.84 -37.87 2.81
CA LEU A 34 -0.90 -36.43 2.69
C LEU A 34 -2.12 -35.87 3.44
N HIS A 35 -1.93 -34.73 4.09
CA HIS A 35 -2.98 -34.05 4.84
C HIS A 35 -3.19 -32.63 4.34
N LEU A 36 -4.44 -32.26 4.14
CA LEU A 36 -4.84 -30.87 4.00
C LEU A 36 -5.06 -30.27 5.40
N SER A 37 -4.39 -29.15 5.69
CA SER A 37 -4.51 -28.45 6.97
C SER A 37 -4.62 -26.94 6.78
N TYR A 38 -5.38 -26.32 7.68
CA TYR A 38 -5.73 -24.89 7.67
C TYR A 38 -5.47 -24.28 9.04
N GLY A 39 -4.93 -23.06 9.10
CA GLY A 39 -4.72 -22.31 10.34
C GLY A 39 -3.97 -23.12 11.40
N ASN A 40 -4.56 -23.23 12.59
CA ASN A 40 -3.97 -23.96 13.71
C ASN A 40 -3.95 -25.50 13.53
N ASN A 41 -4.73 -26.05 12.59
CA ASN A 41 -4.91 -27.50 12.46
C ASN A 41 -3.62 -28.25 12.10
N LEU A 42 -2.68 -27.61 11.40
CA LEU A 42 -1.36 -28.20 11.16
C LEU A 42 -0.63 -28.43 12.49
N PHE A 43 -0.59 -27.41 13.33
CA PHE A 43 0.11 -27.43 14.60
C PHE A 43 -0.57 -28.38 15.59
N ASP A 44 -1.90 -28.47 15.57
CA ASP A 44 -2.66 -29.46 16.32
C ASP A 44 -2.27 -30.91 15.92
N LYS A 45 -2.24 -31.22 14.61
CA LYS A 45 -1.82 -32.55 14.11
C LYS A 45 -0.36 -32.90 14.43
N LEU A 46 0.50 -31.89 14.61
CA LEU A 46 1.90 -32.07 14.99
C LEU A 46 2.09 -32.13 16.52
N ASN A 47 1.03 -31.98 17.32
CA ASN A 47 1.08 -31.78 18.78
C ASN A 47 1.99 -30.61 19.17
N LYS A 48 1.85 -29.51 18.44
CA LYS A 48 2.64 -28.27 18.54
C LYS A 48 1.78 -27.01 18.57
N ILE A 49 0.59 -27.09 19.18
CA ILE A 49 -0.36 -25.97 19.23
C ILE A 49 0.24 -24.72 19.90
N GLU A 50 1.19 -24.90 20.81
CA GLU A 50 1.92 -23.81 21.46
C GLU A 50 2.68 -22.91 20.47
N ILE A 51 3.15 -23.47 19.34
CA ILE A 51 3.84 -22.72 18.30
C ILE A 51 2.86 -21.80 17.57
N TRP A 52 1.62 -22.26 17.35
CA TRP A 52 0.58 -21.42 16.75
C TRP A 52 0.27 -20.21 17.64
N ASP A 53 0.12 -20.44 18.94
CA ASP A 53 -0.11 -19.37 19.91
C ASP A 53 1.07 -18.39 19.97
N GLU A 54 2.31 -18.89 19.87
CA GLU A 54 3.51 -18.05 19.78
C GLU A 54 3.48 -17.16 18.53
N ILE A 55 3.17 -17.70 17.36
CA ILE A 55 3.02 -16.94 16.10
C ILE A 55 1.98 -15.84 16.28
N LEU A 56 0.81 -16.16 16.86
CA LEU A 56 -0.25 -15.16 17.10
C LEU A 56 0.21 -14.06 18.06
N ASN A 57 0.98 -14.41 19.09
CA ASN A 57 1.51 -13.43 20.04
C ASN A 57 2.53 -12.49 19.38
N HIS A 58 3.44 -13.02 18.57
CA HIS A 58 4.38 -12.20 17.80
C HIS A 58 3.66 -11.29 16.81
N LEU A 59 2.61 -11.76 16.13
CA LEU A 59 1.81 -10.93 15.22
C LEU A 59 1.07 -9.81 15.95
N LYS A 60 0.53 -10.07 17.15
CA LYS A 60 -0.10 -9.03 17.98
C LYS A 60 0.93 -8.01 18.46
N ALA A 61 2.08 -8.46 18.94
CA ALA A 61 3.18 -7.60 19.36
C ALA A 61 3.69 -6.74 18.19
N TRP A 62 3.89 -7.35 17.02
CA TRP A 62 4.23 -6.64 15.80
C TRP A 62 3.19 -5.58 15.46
N LYS A 63 1.89 -5.93 15.46
CA LYS A 63 0.79 -4.99 15.19
C LYS A 63 0.79 -3.79 16.13
N ASN A 64 1.07 -4.00 17.42
CA ASN A 64 1.16 -2.94 18.42
C ASN A 64 2.43 -2.07 18.29
N ASN A 65 3.47 -2.60 17.65
CA ASN A 65 4.73 -1.91 17.39
C ASN A 65 4.79 -1.29 15.98
N ILE A 66 3.74 -1.46 15.15
CA ILE A 66 3.61 -0.70 13.92
C ILE A 66 3.46 0.76 14.35
N PRO A 67 4.36 1.68 13.95
CA PRO A 67 4.16 3.10 14.22
C PRO A 67 2.80 3.51 13.67
N ASP A 68 2.13 4.48 14.30
CA ASP A 68 0.93 5.09 13.69
C ASP A 68 1.26 5.39 12.23
N LEU A 69 0.46 4.83 11.32
CA LEU A 69 0.60 5.12 9.90
C LEU A 69 0.63 6.65 9.79
N PRO A 70 1.66 7.22 9.15
CA PRO A 70 1.73 8.67 9.02
C PRO A 70 0.42 9.13 8.38
N GLU A 71 -0.08 10.27 8.84
CA GLU A 71 -1.21 10.88 8.18
C GLU A 71 -0.81 11.16 6.72
N ILE A 72 -1.42 10.41 5.80
CA ILE A 72 -1.08 10.48 4.37
C ILE A 72 -1.98 11.46 3.61
N ASN A 73 -3.10 11.89 4.19
CA ASN A 73 -3.92 12.95 3.59
C ASN A 73 -3.30 14.32 3.92
N PHE A 74 -2.60 14.89 2.95
CA PHE A 74 -1.93 16.19 3.11
C PHE A 74 -2.95 17.33 3.19
N ASP A 75 -4.17 17.12 2.69
CA ASP A 75 -5.26 18.08 2.75
C ASP A 75 -6.01 18.08 4.10
N LYS A 76 -5.68 17.17 5.03
CA LYS A 76 -6.23 17.23 6.40
C LYS A 76 -5.79 18.49 7.15
N ASN A 77 -4.57 18.96 6.89
CA ASN A 77 -4.08 20.26 7.35
C ASN A 77 -3.28 20.93 6.22
N PRO A 78 -3.95 21.49 5.20
CA PRO A 78 -3.30 21.88 3.94
C PRO A 78 -2.18 22.88 4.15
N ARG A 79 -2.34 23.82 5.10
CA ARG A 79 -1.34 24.83 5.36
C ARG A 79 -0.09 24.25 6.02
N ALA A 80 -0.24 23.36 7.01
CA ALA A 80 0.89 22.71 7.65
C ALA A 80 1.66 21.84 6.65
N SER A 81 0.94 20.99 5.91
CA SER A 81 1.53 20.14 4.86
C SER A 81 2.28 20.95 3.82
N PHE A 82 1.68 22.05 3.34
CA PHE A 82 2.33 23.00 2.42
C PHE A 82 3.62 23.58 3.00
N GLU A 83 3.62 24.06 4.24
CA GLU A 83 4.80 24.64 4.88
C GLU A 83 5.93 23.61 5.03
N GLU A 84 5.61 22.36 5.31
CA GLU A 84 6.58 21.27 5.41
C GLU A 84 7.24 20.94 4.06
N ILE A 85 6.45 20.91 2.98
CA ILE A 85 6.94 20.41 1.69
C ILE A 85 7.41 21.50 0.74
N LYS A 86 6.90 22.73 0.78
CA LYS A 86 7.13 23.77 -0.25
C LYS A 86 8.60 24.06 -0.57
N HIS A 87 9.51 23.76 0.36
CA HIS A 87 10.96 23.97 0.21
C HIS A 87 11.72 22.75 -0.33
N LEU A 88 11.03 21.66 -0.68
CA LEU A 88 11.64 20.53 -1.38
C LEU A 88 12.27 20.98 -2.71
N LYS A 89 13.33 20.28 -3.12
CA LYS A 89 14.05 20.62 -4.35
C LYS A 89 13.08 20.60 -5.55
N PRO A 90 13.10 21.61 -6.43
CA PRO A 90 12.22 21.68 -7.61
C PRO A 90 12.21 20.41 -8.48
N LEU A 91 13.34 19.69 -8.54
CA LEU A 91 13.46 18.42 -9.26
C LEU A 91 12.56 17.31 -8.71
N ILE A 92 12.25 17.31 -7.41
CA ILE A 92 11.33 16.35 -6.78
C ILE A 92 9.92 16.59 -7.33
N TYR A 93 9.44 17.84 -7.28
CA TYR A 93 8.16 18.22 -7.84
C TYR A 93 8.06 17.94 -9.33
N ARG A 94 9.11 18.25 -10.10
CA ARG A 94 9.12 17.95 -11.53
C ARG A 94 8.93 16.46 -11.79
N LYS A 95 9.67 15.60 -11.09
CA LYS A 95 9.55 14.13 -11.23
C LYS A 95 8.18 13.61 -10.84
N LEU A 96 7.60 14.18 -9.77
CA LEU A 96 6.30 13.78 -9.26
C LEU A 96 5.16 14.20 -10.20
N LEU A 97 5.12 15.47 -10.60
CA LEU A 97 4.03 16.07 -11.37
C LEU A 97 4.06 15.70 -12.86
N SER A 98 5.25 15.39 -13.40
CA SER A 98 5.39 15.00 -14.81
C SER A 98 5.08 13.53 -15.10
N ASN A 99 4.77 12.72 -14.09
CA ASN A 99 4.54 11.28 -14.25
C ASN A 99 3.05 10.93 -14.03
N PRO A 100 2.26 10.72 -15.10
CA PRO A 100 0.84 10.37 -15.00
C PRO A 100 0.58 9.05 -14.25
N ASP A 101 1.53 8.10 -14.24
CA ASP A 101 1.38 6.84 -13.52
C ASP A 101 1.27 7.04 -12.00
N LEU A 102 1.70 8.21 -11.50
CA LEU A 102 1.61 8.59 -10.09
C LEU A 102 0.31 9.32 -9.73
N ASP A 103 -0.60 9.56 -10.67
CA ASP A 103 -1.86 10.26 -10.40
C ASP A 103 -2.71 9.56 -9.32
N GLY A 104 -2.67 8.22 -9.27
CA GLY A 104 -3.34 7.46 -8.21
C GLY A 104 -2.79 7.78 -6.83
N LEU A 105 -1.46 7.87 -6.70
CA LEU A 105 -0.81 8.28 -5.45
C LEU A 105 -1.16 9.73 -5.11
N LEU A 106 -1.15 10.63 -6.09
CA LEU A 106 -1.49 12.04 -5.87
C LEU A 106 -2.94 12.22 -5.39
N ARG A 107 -3.88 11.41 -5.87
CA ARG A 107 -5.27 11.40 -5.35
C ARG A 107 -5.38 10.93 -3.91
N VAL A 108 -4.52 10.02 -3.48
CA VAL A 108 -4.47 9.56 -2.08
C VAL A 108 -3.85 10.62 -1.17
N LEU A 109 -2.78 11.28 -1.64
CA LEU A 109 -2.09 12.31 -0.87
C LEU A 109 -2.86 13.64 -0.81
N PHE A 110 -3.53 14.01 -1.90
CA PHE A 110 -4.22 15.29 -2.09
C PHE A 110 -5.68 15.09 -2.55
N PRO A 111 -6.53 14.44 -1.74
CA PRO A 111 -7.89 14.11 -2.14
C PRO A 111 -8.77 15.35 -2.40
N GLU A 112 -8.58 16.43 -1.64
CA GLU A 112 -9.30 17.69 -1.83
C GLU A 112 -8.54 18.71 -2.70
N GLN A 113 -7.27 18.44 -3.02
CA GLN A 113 -6.36 19.26 -3.82
C GLN A 113 -5.98 20.62 -3.18
N LEU A 114 -6.37 20.87 -1.93
CA LEU A 114 -6.15 22.14 -1.23
C LEU A 114 -4.66 22.46 -1.08
N THR A 115 -3.84 21.46 -0.77
CA THR A 115 -2.39 21.62 -0.64
C THR A 115 -1.73 21.80 -2.00
N LEU A 116 -2.24 21.14 -3.05
CA LEU A 116 -1.76 21.32 -4.42
C LEU A 116 -2.05 22.73 -4.93
N ASP A 117 -3.21 23.30 -4.60
CA ASP A 117 -3.55 24.69 -4.92
C ASP A 117 -2.55 25.67 -4.27
N LEU A 118 -2.21 25.46 -2.99
CA LEU A 118 -1.18 26.25 -2.29
C LEU A 118 0.21 26.12 -2.94
N LEU A 119 0.58 24.92 -3.36
CA LEU A 119 1.83 24.68 -4.09
C LEU A 119 1.83 25.38 -5.45
N ASN A 120 0.72 25.34 -6.17
CA ASN A 120 0.58 25.98 -7.47
C ASN A 120 0.72 27.51 -7.35
N GLU A 121 0.03 28.12 -6.38
CA GLU A 121 0.19 29.55 -6.06
C GLU A 121 1.63 29.90 -5.70
N HIS A 122 2.31 29.04 -4.94
CA HIS A 122 3.72 29.22 -4.60
C HIS A 122 4.61 29.19 -5.84
N PHE A 123 4.49 28.18 -6.71
CA PHE A 123 5.29 28.09 -7.94
C PHE A 123 5.06 29.27 -8.86
N LYS A 124 3.81 29.72 -8.99
CA LYS A 124 3.45 30.93 -9.75
C LYS A 124 4.13 32.19 -9.19
N ARG A 125 4.14 32.37 -7.86
CA ARG A 125 4.83 33.49 -7.21
C ARG A 125 6.35 33.44 -7.45
N MET A 126 6.96 32.27 -7.27
CA MET A 126 8.41 32.08 -7.49
C MET A 126 8.79 32.34 -8.95
N HIS A 127 7.94 31.93 -9.90
CA HIS A 127 8.11 32.25 -11.31
C HIS A 127 8.07 33.77 -11.56
N GLN A 128 7.07 34.46 -11.00
CA GLN A 128 6.89 35.91 -11.17
C GLN A 128 8.06 36.72 -10.57
N ASN A 129 8.69 36.21 -9.52
CA ASN A 129 9.88 36.80 -8.90
C ASN A 129 11.20 36.53 -9.68
N ASN A 130 11.13 35.91 -10.87
CA ASN A 130 12.28 35.53 -11.68
C ASN A 130 13.26 34.56 -10.99
N GLU A 131 12.78 33.68 -10.09
CA GLU A 131 13.62 32.72 -9.35
C GLU A 131 14.04 31.48 -10.18
N GLY A 132 13.93 31.57 -11.51
CA GLY A 132 14.39 30.57 -12.47
C GLY A 132 13.27 29.96 -13.31
N THR A 133 13.65 29.49 -14.49
CA THR A 133 12.71 28.90 -15.48
C THR A 133 12.05 27.62 -14.99
N ILE A 134 12.65 26.93 -14.02
CA ILE A 134 12.09 25.71 -13.42
C ILE A 134 10.75 25.97 -12.74
N TYR A 135 10.55 27.13 -12.11
CA TYR A 135 9.28 27.44 -11.43
C TYR A 135 8.15 27.71 -12.41
N LYS A 136 8.45 28.23 -13.62
CA LYS A 136 7.48 28.29 -14.72
C LYS A 136 7.04 26.89 -15.16
N THR A 137 7.99 25.95 -15.26
CA THR A 137 7.67 24.55 -15.58
C THR A 137 6.81 23.91 -14.49
N LEU A 138 7.12 24.17 -13.22
CA LEU A 138 6.35 23.62 -12.09
C LEU A 138 4.94 24.20 -11.99
N ASP A 139 4.76 25.50 -12.21
CA ASP A 139 3.45 26.17 -12.29
C ASP A 139 2.55 25.46 -13.33
N ASN A 140 3.06 25.32 -14.57
CA ASN A 140 2.33 24.63 -15.64
C ASN A 140 2.03 23.16 -15.29
N LEU A 141 3.02 22.39 -14.84
CA LEU A 141 2.85 20.98 -14.50
C LEU A 141 1.87 20.78 -13.34
N CYS A 142 1.87 21.68 -12.36
CA CYS A 142 0.97 21.60 -11.21
C CYS A 142 -0.47 21.87 -11.63
N ALA A 143 -0.71 22.92 -12.42
CA ALA A 143 -2.03 23.23 -12.98
C ALA A 143 -2.58 22.10 -13.88
N GLU A 144 -1.73 21.50 -14.72
CA GLU A 144 -2.08 20.34 -15.54
C GLU A 144 -2.42 19.12 -14.67
N THR A 145 -1.63 18.88 -13.62
CA THR A 145 -1.83 17.74 -12.70
C THR A 145 -3.14 17.86 -11.94
N ILE A 146 -3.45 19.04 -11.38
CA ILE A 146 -4.73 19.37 -10.72
C ILE A 146 -5.90 19.03 -11.65
N SER A 147 -5.82 19.47 -12.91
CA SER A 147 -6.85 19.19 -13.92
C SER A 147 -6.96 17.68 -14.22
N ARG A 148 -5.82 17.00 -14.38
CA ARG A 148 -5.74 15.58 -14.73
C ARG A 148 -6.32 14.69 -13.63
N ILE A 149 -5.98 14.94 -12.37
CA ILE A 149 -6.47 14.11 -11.25
C ILE A 149 -7.94 14.36 -10.93
N LYS A 150 -8.49 15.55 -11.23
CA LYS A 150 -9.90 15.89 -11.05
C LYS A 150 -10.84 15.19 -12.04
N ASN A 151 -10.40 15.02 -13.29
CA ASN A 151 -11.23 14.43 -14.35
C ASN A 151 -11.43 12.91 -14.25
N HIS A 152 -10.69 12.23 -13.37
CA HIS A 152 -10.72 10.77 -13.18
C HIS A 152 -11.38 10.33 -11.87
N SER A 153 -12.05 11.24 -11.16
CA SER A 153 -12.79 10.97 -9.92
C SER A 153 -14.30 10.74 -10.14
N THR A 154 -14.69 10.37 -11.36
CA THR A 154 -16.07 9.99 -11.76
C THR A 154 -16.06 8.58 -12.32
#